data_AF-A0A1E3JDI5-F1
#
_entry.id   AF-A0A1E3JDI5-F1
#
_cell.length_a   1.000
_cell.length_b   1.000
_cell.length_c   1.000
_cell.angle_alpha   90.00
_cell.angle_beta   90.00
_cell.angle_gamma   90.00
#
_symmetry.space_group_name_H-M   'P 1'
#
loop_
_entity.id
_entity.type
_entity.pdbx_description
1 polymer ?
#
loop_
_entity_poly.entity_id
_entity_poly.type
_entity_poly.pdbx_seq_one_letter_code
_entity_poly.pdbx_strand_id
1 'polypeptide(L)'
;MSARLRQLQTIPQQILDGLITHFSEQSGRKHAVTEKIKAKLWSWICLLYLTSDGYSVEVGRIAKDLKMEPAKVATYYKQLGCNVKLKASPLLKRGKCVERHGFACHVPQD
;
A
#
# COMPACT_ATOMS: atom_id res chain seq x y z
N MET A 1 3.47 20.49 20.50
CA MET A 1 2.47 19.64 19.79
C MET A 1 3.00 19.36 18.38
N SER A 2 3.19 18.08 18.04
CA SER A 2 3.95 17.63 16.86
C SER A 2 3.28 17.99 15.53
N ALA A 3 4.06 18.53 14.58
CA ALA A 3 3.60 19.11 13.31
C ALA A 3 2.78 18.17 12.40
N ARG A 4 2.82 16.85 12.64
CA ARG A 4 2.06 15.84 11.86
C ARG A 4 0.54 16.00 11.92
N LEU A 5 0.00 16.51 13.03
CA LEU A 5 -1.46 16.66 13.18
C LEU A 5 -2.02 17.84 12.38
N ARG A 6 -1.19 18.80 11.95
CA ARG A 6 -1.66 19.98 11.20
C ARG A 6 -2.13 19.64 9.78
N GLN A 7 -1.57 18.62 9.14
CA GLN A 7 -1.98 18.26 7.78
C GLN A 7 -3.32 17.53 7.70
N LEU A 8 -3.78 16.96 8.80
CA LEU A 8 -5.11 16.33 8.86
C LEU A 8 -6.23 17.37 8.99
N GLN A 9 -5.91 18.63 9.35
CA GLN A 9 -6.91 19.70 9.52
C GLN A 9 -7.54 20.14 8.19
N THR A 10 -6.87 19.89 7.08
CA THR A 10 -7.38 20.17 5.72
C THR A 10 -8.29 19.05 5.20
N ILE A 11 -8.26 17.86 5.82
CA ILE A 11 -9.08 16.74 5.37
C ILE A 11 -10.49 16.93 5.96
N PRO A 12 -11.55 16.99 5.12
CA PRO A 12 -12.91 17.09 5.61
C PRO A 12 -13.23 15.97 6.61
N GLN A 13 -13.88 16.33 7.72
CA GLN A 13 -14.21 15.40 8.80
C GLN A 13 -14.96 14.16 8.28
N GLN A 14 -15.84 14.33 7.30
CA GLN A 14 -16.57 13.23 6.65
C GLN A 14 -15.66 12.17 6.03
N ILE A 15 -14.49 12.56 5.49
CA ILE A 15 -13.52 11.61 4.94
C ILE A 15 -12.84 10.85 6.09
N LEU A 16 -12.49 11.54 7.18
CA LEU A 16 -11.90 10.90 8.36
C LEU A 16 -12.87 9.90 8.98
N ASP A 17 -14.14 10.26 9.15
CA ASP A 17 -15.18 9.38 9.67
C ASP A 17 -15.43 8.18 8.74
N GLY A 18 -15.41 8.42 7.42
CA GLY A 18 -15.48 7.35 6.42
C GLY A 18 -14.30 6.37 6.54
N LEU A 19 -13.07 6.88 6.65
CA LEU A 19 -11.88 6.05 6.81
C LEU A 19 -11.93 5.22 8.11
N ILE A 20 -12.33 5.83 9.23
CA ILE A 20 -12.49 5.12 10.50
C ILE A 20 -13.55 4.03 10.34
N THR A 21 -14.71 4.34 9.76
CA THR A 21 -15.78 3.37 9.52
C THR A 21 -15.35 2.20 8.62
N HIS A 22 -14.55 2.46 7.58
CA HIS A 22 -14.12 1.44 6.63
C HIS A 22 -12.94 0.58 7.10
N PHE A 23 -12.12 1.11 8.00
CA PHE A 23 -10.90 0.47 8.51
C PHE A 23 -10.89 0.30 10.03
N SER A 24 -12.07 0.15 10.63
CA SER A 24 -12.21 -0.33 12.00
C SER A 24 -13.52 -1.08 12.18
N GLU A 25 -13.57 -1.94 13.19
CA GLU A 25 -14.78 -2.59 13.68
C GLU A 25 -15.19 -1.91 14.99
N GLN A 26 -16.49 -1.66 15.17
CA GLN A 26 -16.99 -1.20 16.46
C GLN A 26 -16.90 -2.32 17.48
N SER A 27 -16.16 -2.08 18.55
CA SER A 27 -16.07 -2.93 19.73
C SER A 27 -16.63 -2.14 20.92
N GLY A 28 -17.94 -2.22 21.09
CA GLY A 28 -18.67 -1.41 22.07
C GLY A 28 -18.56 0.09 21.77
N ARG A 29 -18.00 0.87 22.71
CA ARG A 29 -17.77 2.32 22.56
C ARG A 29 -16.43 2.69 21.91
N LYS A 30 -15.62 1.71 21.50
CA LYS A 30 -14.27 1.94 20.92
C LYS A 30 -14.19 1.30 19.54
N HIS A 31 -13.31 1.87 18.71
CA HIS A 31 -12.94 1.28 17.43
C HIS A 31 -11.77 0.32 17.62
N ALA A 32 -11.89 -0.90 17.09
CA ALA A 32 -10.83 -1.90 17.09
C ALA A 32 -10.41 -2.21 15.65
N VAL A 33 -9.10 -2.35 15.43
CA VAL A 33 -8.56 -2.77 14.13
C VAL A 33 -8.17 -4.23 14.26
N THR A 34 -9.01 -5.13 13.75
CA THR A 34 -8.70 -6.55 13.70
C THR A 34 -7.61 -6.84 12.67
N GLU A 35 -7.00 -8.04 12.73
CA GLU A 35 -5.94 -8.41 11.80
C GLU A 35 -6.41 -8.43 10.34
N LYS A 36 -7.67 -8.81 10.11
CA LYS A 36 -8.33 -8.76 8.79
C LYS A 36 -8.42 -7.32 8.27
N ILE A 37 -8.86 -6.38 9.10
CA ILE A 37 -8.92 -4.97 8.72
C ILE A 37 -7.52 -4.40 8.48
N LYS A 38 -6.56 -4.78 9.32
CA LYS A 38 -5.16 -4.39 9.15
C LYS A 38 -4.62 -4.85 7.80
N ALA A 39 -4.91 -6.08 7.39
CA ALA A 39 -4.56 -6.59 6.06
C ALA A 39 -5.24 -5.78 4.94
N LYS A 40 -6.53 -5.47 5.08
CA LYS A 40 -7.27 -4.60 4.14
C LYS A 40 -6.59 -3.23 4.03
N LEU A 41 -6.26 -2.59 5.15
CA LEU A 41 -5.58 -1.30 5.18
C LEU A 41 -4.23 -1.34 4.45
N TRP A 42 -3.44 -2.40 4.66
CA TRP A 42 -2.18 -2.58 3.94
C TRP A 42 -2.35 -2.68 2.42
N SER A 43 -3.35 -3.42 1.96
CA SER A 43 -3.67 -3.51 0.52
C SER A 43 -4.06 -2.14 -0.05
N TRP A 44 -4.81 -1.32 0.70
CA TRP A 44 -5.13 0.04 0.28
C TRP A 44 -3.90 0.95 0.22
N ILE A 45 -3.00 0.88 1.20
CA ILE A 45 -1.74 1.63 1.17
C ILE A 45 -0.88 1.23 -0.04
N CYS A 46 -0.79 -0.07 -0.33
CA CYS A 46 -0.07 -0.57 -1.52
C CYS A 46 -0.69 -0.06 -2.82
N LEU A 47 -2.02 0.00 -2.90
CA LEU A 47 -2.72 0.61 -4.04
C LEU A 47 -2.38 2.10 -4.19
N LEU A 48 -2.33 2.86 -3.09
CA LEU A 48 -1.95 4.28 -3.14
C LEU A 48 -0.53 4.49 -3.66
N TYR A 49 0.42 3.64 -3.26
CA TYR A 49 1.78 3.66 -3.82
C TYR A 49 1.78 3.37 -5.33
N LEU A 50 1.02 2.36 -5.78
CA LEU A 50 0.87 2.06 -7.21
C LEU A 50 0.32 3.25 -7.98
N THR A 51 -0.78 3.84 -7.53
CA THR A 51 -1.41 4.97 -8.22
C THR A 51 -0.47 6.18 -8.28
N SER A 52 0.34 6.40 -7.24
CA SER A 52 1.27 7.53 -7.18
C SER A 52 2.49 7.35 -8.10
N ASP A 53 2.93 6.11 -8.34
CA ASP A 53 4.15 5.79 -9.12
C ASP A 53 3.81 5.26 -10.53
N GLY A 54 2.61 5.53 -11.04
CA GLY A 54 2.21 5.15 -12.41
C GLY A 54 2.03 3.64 -12.61
N TYR A 55 1.55 2.93 -11.58
CA TYR A 55 1.25 1.49 -11.57
C TYR A 55 2.47 0.56 -11.70
N SER A 56 3.68 1.07 -11.45
CA SER A 56 4.88 0.26 -11.24
C SER A 56 5.55 0.68 -9.95
N VAL A 57 5.92 -0.27 -9.08
CA VAL A 57 6.53 0.05 -7.78
C VAL A 57 7.63 -0.93 -7.42
N GLU A 58 8.64 -0.48 -6.67
CA GLU A 58 9.70 -1.36 -6.18
C GLU A 58 9.35 -1.92 -4.79
N VAL A 59 9.03 -3.21 -4.68
CA VAL A 59 8.64 -3.89 -3.42
C VAL A 59 9.66 -3.66 -2.31
N GLY A 60 10.94 -3.65 -2.65
CA GLY A 60 12.03 -3.45 -1.68
C GLY A 60 12.03 -2.05 -1.05
N ARG A 61 11.62 -1.00 -1.78
CA ARG A 61 11.48 0.35 -1.24
C ARG A 61 10.29 0.42 -0.29
N ILE A 62 9.13 -0.05 -0.76
CA ILE A 62 7.89 -0.05 0.03
C ILE A 62 8.06 -0.86 1.32
N ALA A 63 8.73 -2.01 1.25
CA ALA A 63 9.04 -2.82 2.43
C ALA A 63 9.86 -2.07 3.48
N LYS A 64 10.83 -1.25 3.06
CA LYS A 64 11.62 -0.41 3.98
C LYS A 64 10.77 0.70 4.59
N ASP A 65 9.95 1.38 3.79
CA ASP A 65 9.11 2.48 4.25
C ASP A 65 8.04 1.99 5.25
N LEU A 66 7.45 0.83 4.97
CA LEU A 66 6.43 0.22 5.83
C LEU A 66 7.04 -0.57 7.00
N LYS A 67 8.36 -0.75 7.04
CA LYS A 67 9.07 -1.63 7.99
C LYS A 67 8.49 -3.04 8.02
N MET A 68 8.20 -3.60 6.84
CA MET A 68 7.64 -4.94 6.66
C MET A 68 8.59 -5.81 5.86
N GLU A 69 8.47 -7.13 6.02
CA GLU A 69 9.24 -8.04 5.17
C GLU A 69 8.80 -7.93 3.70
N PRO A 70 9.76 -7.92 2.74
CA PRO A 70 9.45 -7.84 1.31
C PRO A 70 8.49 -8.92 0.82
N ALA A 71 8.58 -10.13 1.38
CA ALA A 71 7.68 -11.23 1.05
C ALA A 71 6.21 -10.92 1.40
N LYS A 72 5.98 -10.27 2.54
CA LYS A 72 4.63 -9.88 2.99
C LYS A 72 4.06 -8.76 2.12
N VAL A 73 4.89 -7.79 1.74
CA VAL A 73 4.49 -6.72 0.81
C VAL A 73 4.19 -7.29 -0.59
N ALA A 74 5.00 -8.24 -1.06
CA ALA A 74 4.75 -8.96 -2.31
C ALA A 74 3.40 -9.70 -2.28
N THR A 75 3.01 -10.31 -1.15
CA THR A 75 1.70 -10.95 -1.00
C THR A 75 0.56 -9.96 -1.15
N TYR A 76 0.64 -8.76 -0.57
CA TYR A 76 -0.39 -7.73 -0.76
C TYR A 76 -0.51 -7.30 -2.23
N TYR A 77 0.62 -7.10 -2.93
CA TYR A 77 0.59 -6.78 -4.36
C TYR A 77 0.00 -7.91 -5.22
N LYS A 78 0.30 -9.18 -4.90
CA LYS A 78 -0.34 -10.32 -5.56
C LYS A 78 -1.85 -10.35 -5.33
N GLN A 79 -2.31 -10.06 -4.11
CA GLN A 79 -3.75 -9.96 -3.80
C GLN A 79 -4.45 -8.82 -4.55
N LEU A 80 -3.73 -7.75 -4.88
CA LEU A 80 -4.22 -6.65 -5.71
C LEU A 80 -4.26 -6.98 -7.20
N GLY A 81 -3.78 -8.16 -7.60
CA GLY A 81 -3.71 -8.62 -8.99
C GLY A 81 -2.44 -8.19 -9.73
N CYS A 82 -1.39 -7.77 -9.02
CA CYS A 82 -0.12 -7.38 -9.64
C CYS A 82 0.77 -8.60 -9.93
N ASN A 83 1.50 -8.56 -11.05
CA ASN A 83 2.56 -9.53 -11.35
C ASN A 83 3.86 -9.12 -10.61
N VAL A 84 4.19 -9.84 -9.53
CA VAL A 84 5.37 -9.53 -8.72
C VAL A 84 6.57 -10.34 -9.20
N LYS A 85 7.50 -9.69 -9.90
CA LYS A 85 8.77 -10.29 -10.33
C LYS A 85 9.84 -10.06 -9.26
N LEU A 86 10.05 -11.05 -8.39
CA LEU A 86 11.15 -11.05 -7.44
C LEU A 86 12.44 -11.39 -8.20
N LYS A 87 13.30 -10.41 -8.47
CA LYS A 87 14.63 -10.69 -9.04
C LYS A 87 15.47 -11.44 -8.01
N ALA A 88 15.74 -12.71 -8.26
CA ALA A 88 16.72 -13.50 -7.52
C ALA A 88 18.12 -13.06 -7.98
N SER A 89 18.67 -12.02 -7.35
CA SER A 89 20.05 -11.59 -7.60
C SER A 89 20.67 -11.20 -6.26
N PRO A 90 21.82 -11.79 -5.86
CA PRO A 90 22.45 -11.52 -4.56
C PRO A 90 22.84 -10.05 -4.34
N LEU A 91 22.90 -9.26 -5.42
CA LEU A 91 23.47 -7.91 -5.42
C LEU A 91 22.47 -6.79 -5.81
N LEU A 92 21.20 -7.08 -6.08
CA LEU A 92 20.22 -6.02 -6.38
C LEU A 92 18.78 -6.45 -6.03
N LYS A 93 18.39 -6.26 -4.75
CA LYS A 93 17.03 -6.50 -4.24
C LYS A 93 16.01 -5.45 -4.70
N ARG A 94 16.00 -5.10 -6.00
CA ARG A 94 15.04 -4.18 -6.62
C ARG A 94 13.93 -4.99 -7.31
N GLY A 95 12.99 -5.52 -6.55
CA GLY A 95 11.81 -6.20 -7.11
C GLY A 95 10.85 -5.17 -7.68
N LYS A 96 10.74 -5.06 -9.01
CA LYS A 96 9.69 -4.26 -9.67
C LYS A 96 8.38 -5.06 -9.68
N CYS A 97 7.30 -4.50 -9.14
CA CYS A 97 5.94 -4.95 -9.42
C CYS A 97 5.57 -4.49 -10.83
N VAL A 98 5.07 -5.44 -11.62
CA VAL A 98 4.74 -5.28 -13.03
C VAL A 98 3.27 -5.68 -13.19
N GLU A 99 2.49 -4.89 -13.90
CA GLU A 99 1.22 -5.24 -14.54
C GLU A 99 0.01 -5.61 -13.65
N ARG A 100 -1.08 -4.87 -13.87
CA ARG A 100 -2.47 -5.29 -13.67
C ARG A 100 -3.05 -5.55 -15.06
N HIS A 101 -3.83 -6.62 -15.24
CA HIS A 101 -4.63 -6.83 -16.45
C HIS A 101 -5.44 -5.56 -16.79
N GLY A 102 -5.15 -4.94 -17.94
CA GLY A 102 -5.97 -3.86 -18.51
C GLY A 102 -5.38 -2.44 -18.54
N PHE A 103 -4.20 -2.18 -17.98
CA PHE A 103 -3.52 -0.87 -18.12
C PHE A 103 -2.10 -1.08 -18.65
N ALA A 104 -1.91 -0.82 -19.95
CA ALA A 104 -0.62 -0.90 -20.61
C ALA A 104 0.30 0.21 -20.08
N CYS A 105 1.41 -0.16 -19.45
CA CYS A 105 2.51 0.76 -19.22
C CYS A 105 3.30 0.86 -20.53
N HIS A 106 3.30 2.03 -21.15
CA HIS A 106 4.28 2.35 -22.18
C HIS A 106 5.67 2.33 -21.53
N VAL A 107 6.48 1.35 -21.88
CA VAL A 107 7.90 1.32 -21.52
C VAL A 107 8.60 2.26 -22.50
N PRO A 108 9.25 3.35 -22.07
CA PRO A 108 10.19 4.04 -22.94
C PRO A 108 11.31 3.06 -23.26
N GLN A 109 11.42 2.68 -24.53
CA GLN A 109 12.56 1.95 -25.06
C GLN A 109 13.75 2.91 -25.10
N ASP A 110 14.82 2.55 -24.42
CA ASP A 110 16.19 2.94 -24.79
C ASP A 110 16.83 1.69 -25.42
#